data_AF-A0A0R3Q8S1-F1
#
_entry.id   AF-A0A0R3Q8S1-F1
#
_cell.length_a   1.000
_cell.length_b   1.000
_cell.length_c   1.000
_cell.angle_alpha   90.00
_cell.angle_beta   90.00
_cell.angle_gamma   90.00
#
_symmetry.space_group_name_H-M   'P 1'
#
loop_
_entity.id
_entity.type
_entity.pdbx_description
1 polymer ?
#
loop_
_entity_poly.entity_id
_entity_poly.type
_entity_poly.pdbx_seq_one_letter_code
_entity_poly.pdbx_strand_id
1 'polypeptide(L)' 'VTIPDELGGAIIGKGGSRINRVREESGAQIEVEPHRDNGGDRIITISGTREQIQAAQYLLQHVRTSEAGRRYLSEH' A
#
# COMPACT_ATOMS: atom_id res chain seq x y z
N VAL A 1 -1.70 3.58 -8.42
CA VAL A 1 -2.30 4.23 -7.22
C VAL A 1 -1.19 4.99 -6.52
N THR A 2 -1.44 6.17 -5.94
CA THR A 2 -0.44 6.91 -5.16
C THR A 2 -0.75 6.84 -3.67
N ILE A 3 0.29 6.81 -2.84
CA ILE A 3 0.19 6.89 -1.38
C ILE A 3 1.23 7.87 -0.84
N PRO A 4 0.93 8.64 0.22
CA PRO A 4 1.94 9.42 0.92
C PRO A 4 3.11 8.54 1.36
N ASP A 5 4.33 9.06 1.26
CA ASP A 5 5.53 8.31 1.61
C ASP A 5 5.50 7.73 3.03
N GLU A 6 5.01 8.53 3.97
CA GLU A 6 4.88 8.20 5.39
C GLU A 6 3.96 6.99 5.63
N LEU A 7 2.97 6.79 4.76
CA LEU A 7 2.08 5.63 4.79
C LEU A 7 2.68 4.40 4.10
N GLY A 8 3.76 4.57 3.33
CA GLY A 8 4.48 3.48 2.66
C GLY A 8 4.97 2.42 3.65
N GLY A 9 5.49 2.83 4.81
CA GLY A 9 5.91 1.90 5.87
C GLY A 9 4.75 1.05 6.42
N ALA A 10 3.58 1.65 6.63
CA ALA A 10 2.39 0.96 7.12
C ALA A 10 1.82 -0.03 6.07
N ILE A 11 1.87 0.32 4.79
CA ILE A 11 1.42 -0.51 3.67
C ILE A 11 2.37 -1.68 3.40
N ILE A 12 3.67 -1.43 3.42
CA ILE A 12 4.69 -2.46 3.22
C ILE A 12 4.71 -3.42 4.42
N GLY A 13 4.64 -2.87 5.64
CA GLY A 13 4.78 -3.63 6.88
C GLY A 13 6.22 -4.09 7.14
N LYS A 14 6.49 -4.57 8.35
CA LYS A 14 7.83 -5.05 8.74
C LYS A 14 8.28 -6.18 7.79
N GLY A 15 9.44 -6.00 7.15
CA GLY A 15 10.00 -6.95 6.18
C GLY A 15 9.14 -7.20 4.94
N GLY A 16 8.22 -6.29 4.59
CA GLY A 16 7.30 -6.49 3.46
C GLY A 16 6.15 -7.45 3.74
N SER A 17 5.99 -7.92 4.98
CA SER A 17 4.98 -8.93 5.36
C SER A 17 3.56 -8.57 4.91
N ARG A 18 3.16 -7.30 5.06
CA ARG A 18 1.79 -6.89 4.72
C ARG A 18 1.59 -6.80 3.22
N ILE A 19 2.49 -6.15 2.48
CA ILE A 19 2.37 -6.07 1.02
C ILE A 19 2.48 -7.45 0.35
N ASN A 20 3.28 -8.36 0.93
CA ASN A 20 3.35 -9.75 0.47
C ASN A 20 2.02 -10.48 0.68
N ARG A 21 1.36 -10.30 1.83
CA ARG A 21 0.02 -10.84 2.07
C ARG A 21 -1.00 -10.29 1.07
N VAL A 22 -0.96 -9.00 0.75
CA VAL A 22 -1.86 -8.42 -0.27
C VAL A 22 -1.61 -9.07 -1.63
N ARG A 23 -0.36 -9.28 -2.03
CA ARG A 23 -0.03 -9.99 -3.29
C ARG A 23 -0.59 -11.41 -3.29
N GLU A 24 -0.42 -12.14 -2.20
CA GLU A 24 -0.90 -13.52 -2.05
C GLU A 24 -2.42 -13.62 -2.08
N GLU A 25 -3.13 -12.81 -1.28
CA GLU A 25 -4.59 -12.84 -1.16
C GLU A 25 -5.30 -12.31 -2.42
N SER A 26 -4.75 -11.27 -3.06
CA SER A 26 -5.33 -10.70 -4.27
C SER A 26 -4.94 -11.46 -5.54
N GLY A 27 -3.84 -12.21 -5.52
CA GLY A 27 -3.22 -12.78 -6.72
C GLY A 27 -2.67 -11.75 -7.70
N ALA A 28 -2.66 -10.46 -7.37
CA ALA A 28 -2.16 -9.40 -8.23
C ALA A 28 -0.64 -9.25 -8.10
N GLN A 29 0.01 -8.85 -9.19
CA GLN A 29 1.38 -8.34 -9.14
C GLN A 29 1.34 -6.91 -8.63
N ILE A 30 2.08 -6.63 -7.54
CA ILE A 30 2.12 -5.32 -6.90
C ILE A 30 3.56 -4.84 -6.77
N GLU A 31 3.87 -3.70 -7.37
CA GLU A 31 5.16 -3.03 -7.29
C GLU A 31 5.00 -1.70 -6.56
N VAL A 32 5.91 -1.42 -5.62
CA VAL A 32 5.91 -0.19 -4.83
C VAL A 32 7.21 0.52 -5.13
N GLU A 33 7.14 1.75 -5.62
CA GLU A 33 8.34 2.55 -5.85
C GLU A 33 9.11 2.76 -4.53
N PRO A 34 10.46 2.80 -4.60
CA PRO A 34 11.29 3.07 -3.45
C PRO A 34 11.00 4.46 -2.86
N HIS A 35 11.40 4.63 -1.60
CA HIS A 35 11.37 5.94 -0.93
C HIS A 35 12.07 7.00 -1.78
N ARG A 36 11.46 8.18 -1.89
CA ARG A 36 12.09 9.36 -2.47
C ARG A 36 12.36 10.35 -1.35
N ASP A 37 13.61 10.74 -1.18
CA ASP A 37 14.09 11.61 -0.09
C ASP A 37 13.38 12.99 -0.02
N ASN A 38 12.68 13.37 -1.09
CA ASN A 38 12.01 14.67 -1.21
C ASN A 38 10.59 14.69 -0.64
N GLY A 39 10.13 13.63 0.04
CA GLY A 39 8.85 13.63 0.78
C GLY A 39 7.60 13.71 -0.12
N GLY A 40 7.54 12.90 -1.18
CA GLY A 40 6.43 12.88 -2.13
C GLY A 40 5.54 11.63 -2.05
N ASP A 41 4.53 11.54 -2.91
CA ASP A 41 3.75 10.31 -3.04
C ASP A 41 4.61 9.17 -3.62
N ARG A 42 4.49 7.96 -3.06
CA ARG A 42 4.96 6.73 -3.68
C ARG A 42 3.92 6.20 -4.65
N ILE A 43 4.39 5.70 -5.78
CA ILE A 43 3.55 5.04 -6.77
C ILE A 43 3.50 3.54 -6.45
N ILE A 44 2.28 3.02 -6.40
CA ILE A 44 1.97 1.59 -6.39
C ILE A 44 1.40 1.21 -7.75
N THR A 45 2.07 0.29 -8.42
CA THR A 45 1.61 -0.33 -9.66
C THR A 45 0.97 -1.68 -9.34
N ILE A 46 -0.26 -1.90 -9.82
CA ILE A 46 -1.01 -3.15 -9.62
C ILE A 46 -1.35 -3.69 -11.00
N SER A 47 -0.96 -4.94 -11.27
CA SER A 47 -1.15 -5.61 -12.54
C SER A 47 -1.79 -6.99 -12.32
N GLY A 48 -2.69 -7.38 -13.22
CA GLY A 48 -3.42 -8.63 -13.16
C GLY A 48 -4.76 -8.56 -13.88
N THR A 49 -5.62 -9.55 -13.63
CA THR A 49 -7.04 -9.51 -14.03
C THR A 49 -7.80 -8.42 -13.29
N ARG A 50 -8.98 -8.07 -13.78
CA ARG A 50 -9.83 -7.04 -13.16
C ARG A 50 -10.17 -7.38 -11.71
N GLU A 51 -10.47 -8.65 -11.45
CA GLU A 51 -10.83 -9.18 -10.13
C GLU A 51 -9.64 -9.09 -9.17
N GLN A 52 -8.44 -9.48 -9.64
CA GLN A 52 -7.20 -9.38 -8.86
C GLN A 52 -6.87 -7.91 -8.50
N ILE A 53 -7.00 -7.00 -9.48
CA ILE A 53 -6.77 -5.57 -9.26
C ILE A 53 -7.77 -5.01 -8.24
N GLN A 54 -9.05 -5.34 -8.36
CA GLN A 54 -10.08 -4.88 -7.42
C GLN A 54 -9.86 -5.42 -6.01
N ALA A 55 -9.51 -6.70 -5.87
CA ALA A 55 -9.16 -7.31 -4.58
C ALA A 55 -7.95 -6.61 -3.94
N ALA A 56 -6.88 -6.37 -4.71
CA ALA A 56 -5.69 -5.66 -4.23
C ALA A 56 -6.02 -4.24 -3.76
N GLN A 57 -6.82 -3.50 -4.52
CA GLN A 57 -7.26 -2.15 -4.15
C GLN A 57 -8.06 -2.16 -2.84
N TYR A 58 -9.01 -3.09 -2.69
CA TYR A 58 -9.80 -3.24 -1.47
C TYR A 58 -8.90 -3.51 -0.25
N LEU A 59 -7.98 -4.46 -0.36
CA LEU A 59 -7.06 -4.80 0.73
C LEU A 59 -6.13 -3.63 1.11
N LEU A 60 -5.62 -2.89 0.12
CA LEU A 60 -4.78 -1.70 0.35
C LEU A 60 -5.55 -0.56 1.04
N GLN A 61 -6.84 -0.37 0.73
CA GLN A 61 -7.67 0.63 1.39
C GLN A 61 -7.86 0.32 2.89
N HIS A 62 -7.99 -0.95 3.26
CA HIS A 62 -8.11 -1.37 4.67
C HIS A 62 -6.84 -1.07 5.49
N VAL A 63 -5.69 -0.95 4.84
CA VAL A 63 -4.44 -0.59 5.53
C VAL A 63 -4.48 0.85 6.03
N ARG A 64 -5.12 1.76 5.31
CA ARG A 64 -5.28 3.17 5.72
C ARG A 64 -6.09 3.31 7.01
N THR A 65 -6.95 2.34 7.31
CA THR A 65 -7.80 2.33 8.51
C THR A 65 -7.10 1.75 9.75
N SER A 66 -5.93 1.13 9.58
CA SER A 66 -5.12 0.66 10.71
C SER A 66 -4.61 1.83 11.57
N GLU A 67 -4.28 1.59 12.85
CA GLU A 67 -3.87 2.65 13.79
C GLU A 67 -2.74 3.55 13.28
N ALA A 68 -1.81 2.98 12.49
CA ALA A 68 -0.74 3.75 11.85
C ALA A 68 -1.26 4.74 10.79
N GLY A 69 -2.25 4.34 9.98
CA GLY A 69 -2.90 5.22 9.00
C GLY A 69 -3.83 6.24 9.65
N ARG A 70 -4.51 5.87 10.75
CA ARG A 70 -5.32 6.80 11.55
C ARG A 70 -4.49 7.90 12.20
N ARG A 71 -3.32 7.55 12.75
CA ARG A 71 -2.42 8.52 13.38
C ARG A 71 -1.95 9.60 12.39
N TYR A 72 -1.58 9.17 11.18
CA TYR A 72 -1.22 10.10 10.10
C TYR A 72 -2.38 11.06 9.75
N LEU A 73 -3.59 10.52 9.57
CA LEU A 73 -4.79 11.32 9.27
C LEU A 73 -5.27 12.21 10.43
N SER A 74 -4.83 11.95 11.66
CA SER A 74 -5.16 12.80 12.82
C SER A 74 -4.15 13.93 13.04
N GLU A 75 -2.94 13.78 12.52
CA GLU A 75 -1.83 14.72 12.72
C GLU A 75 -1.63 15.66 11.51
N HIS A 76 -2.30 15.40 10.37
CA HIS A 76 -2.26 16.20 9.14
C HIS A 76 -3.66 16.36 8.54
#